data_AF-A0A1S8KE78-F1
#
_entry.id   AF-A0A1S8KE78-F1
#
_cell.length_a   1.000
_cell.length_b   1.000
_cell.length_c   1.000
_cell.angle_alpha   90.00
_cell.angle_beta   90.00
_cell.angle_gamma   90.00
#
_symmetry.space_group_name_H-M   'P 1'
#
loop_
_entity.id
_entity.type
_entity.pdbx_description
1 polymer ?
#
loop_
_entity_poly.entity_id
_entity_poly.type
_entity_poly.pdbx_seq_one_letter_code
_entity_poly.pdbx_strand_id
1 'polypeptide(L)'
;VSFTLTGHADAGPYGSDIVCAGVSALAISTVNGIASLAGFEPIVEMNEEEGGYLYTEVTSGMTQEQNNIAEILLENLLLGLQSIEAENSEYIQIKTINDK
;
A
#
# COMPACT_ATOMS: atom_id res chain seq x y z
N VAL A 1 9.84 3.85 7.17
CA VAL A 1 8.97 2.69 6.84
C VAL A 1 8.35 2.98 5.49
N SER A 2 8.31 1.99 4.60
CA SER A 2 7.79 2.15 3.24
C SER A 2 7.05 0.89 2.78
N PHE A 3 6.26 1.03 1.72
CA PHE A 3 5.74 -0.08 0.95
C PHE A 3 5.95 0.17 -0.55
N THR A 4 5.95 -0.91 -1.32
CA THR A 4 6.02 -0.88 -2.78
C THR A 4 4.99 -1.85 -3.34
N LEU A 5 4.25 -1.41 -4.34
CA LEU A 5 3.23 -2.17 -5.03
C LEU A 5 3.49 -2.11 -6.53
N THR A 6 3.47 -3.27 -7.18
CA THR A 6 3.66 -3.44 -8.62
C THR A 6 2.58 -4.36 -9.18
N GLY A 7 2.11 -4.14 -10.42
CA GLY A 7 1.13 -5.04 -11.05
C GLY A 7 -0.31 -4.82 -10.59
N HIS A 8 -0.62 -3.65 -10.02
CA HIS A 8 -1.94 -3.30 -9.49
C HIS A 8 -2.79 -2.48 -10.48
N ALA A 9 -2.20 -2.07 -11.59
CA ALA A 9 -2.87 -1.44 -12.72
C ALA A 9 -2.97 -2.42 -13.90
N ASP A 10 -3.71 -2.01 -14.92
CA ASP A 10 -4.13 -2.81 -16.09
C ASP A 10 -5.12 -3.95 -15.80
N ALA A 11 -5.89 -4.30 -16.83
CA ALA A 11 -6.85 -5.39 -16.77
C ALA A 11 -6.12 -6.73 -16.96
N GLY A 12 -6.22 -7.60 -15.96
CA GLY A 12 -5.64 -8.93 -15.97
C GLY A 12 -6.60 -10.00 -16.52
N PRO A 13 -6.28 -11.29 -16.32
CA PRO A 13 -7.22 -12.37 -16.57
C PRO A 13 -8.54 -12.18 -15.80
N TYR A 14 -9.63 -12.77 -16.26
CA TYR A 14 -10.94 -12.69 -15.59
C TYR A 14 -10.83 -12.98 -14.08
N GLY A 15 -11.23 -12.01 -13.25
CA GLY A 15 -11.13 -12.08 -11.78
C GLY A 15 -9.97 -11.25 -11.20
N SER A 16 -8.88 -11.07 -11.94
CA SER A 16 -7.72 -10.25 -11.53
C SER A 16 -8.11 -8.79 -11.29
N ASP A 17 -9.01 -8.24 -12.09
CA ASP A 17 -9.43 -6.83 -12.00
C ASP A 17 -10.09 -6.49 -10.64
N ILE A 18 -10.78 -7.45 -10.02
CA ILE A 18 -11.39 -7.26 -8.70
C ILE A 18 -10.32 -7.23 -7.61
N VAL A 19 -9.30 -8.08 -7.72
CA VAL A 19 -8.15 -8.09 -6.80
C VAL A 19 -7.36 -6.80 -6.93
N CYS A 20 -7.01 -6.39 -8.16
CA CYS A 20 -6.30 -5.13 -8.45
C CYS A 20 -7.05 -3.92 -7.88
N ALA A 21 -8.38 -3.87 -8.05
CA ALA A 21 -9.21 -2.80 -7.50
C ALA A 21 -9.18 -2.77 -5.96
N GLY A 22 -9.27 -3.94 -5.31
CA GLY A 22 -9.19 -4.04 -3.84
C GLY A 22 -7.84 -3.59 -3.30
N VAL A 23 -6.75 -4.03 -3.93
CA VAL A 23 -5.37 -3.66 -3.57
C VAL A 23 -5.15 -2.16 -3.77
N SER A 24 -5.58 -1.60 -4.90
CA SER A 24 -5.46 -0.17 -5.19
C SER A 24 -6.24 0.68 -4.20
N ALA A 25 -7.48 0.27 -3.88
CA ALA A 25 -8.30 0.98 -2.91
C ALA A 25 -7.66 1.02 -1.52
N LEU A 26 -7.09 -0.09 -1.05
CA LEU A 26 -6.38 -0.14 0.22
C LEU A 26 -5.13 0.76 0.21
N ALA A 27 -4.28 0.63 -0.81
CA ALA A 27 -3.04 1.39 -0.88
C ALA A 27 -3.28 2.91 -0.98
N ILE A 28 -4.15 3.35 -1.89
CA ILE A 28 -4.47 4.76 -2.09
C ILE A 28 -5.17 5.35 -0.85
N SER A 29 -6.07 4.58 -0.22
CA SER A 29 -6.71 4.99 1.04
C SER A 29 -5.68 5.18 2.15
N THR A 30 -4.68 4.30 2.26
CA THR A 30 -3.59 4.45 3.23
C THR A 30 -2.75 5.69 2.98
N VAL A 31 -2.38 5.98 1.72
CA VAL A 31 -1.65 7.22 1.37
C VAL A 31 -2.46 8.46 1.78
N ASN A 32 -3.74 8.51 1.39
CA ASN A 32 -4.64 9.61 1.75
C ASN A 32 -4.86 9.72 3.28
N GLY A 33 -4.92 8.59 3.96
CA GLY A 33 -5.06 8.50 5.40
C GLY A 33 -3.84 9.04 6.13
N ILE A 34 -2.62 8.78 5.65
CA ILE A 34 -1.40 9.36 6.22
C ILE A 34 -1.45 10.88 6.08
N ALA A 35 -1.75 11.40 4.89
CA ALA A 35 -1.88 12.84 4.65
C ALA A 35 -2.95 13.50 5.56
N SER A 36 -4.13 12.89 5.64
CA SER A 36 -5.29 13.50 6.30
C SER A 36 -5.34 13.29 7.82
N LEU A 37 -4.92 12.11 8.30
CA LEU A 37 -5.06 11.70 9.69
C LEU A 37 -3.76 11.84 10.47
N ALA A 38 -2.61 11.52 9.86
CA ALA A 38 -1.30 11.74 10.48
C ALA A 38 -0.80 13.19 10.26
N GLY A 39 -1.40 13.93 9.33
CA GLY A 39 -1.17 15.35 9.16
C GLY A 39 0.19 15.70 8.54
N PHE A 40 0.72 14.81 7.70
CA PHE A 40 1.92 15.06 6.89
C PHE A 40 1.85 14.31 5.56
N GLU A 41 2.49 14.86 4.54
CA GLU A 41 2.57 14.21 3.21
C GLU A 41 3.68 13.15 3.21
N PRO A 42 3.36 11.87 2.92
CA PRO A 42 4.40 10.87 2.69
C PRO A 42 5.11 11.13 1.36
N ILE A 43 6.30 10.55 1.18
CA ILE A 43 6.92 10.47 -0.14
C ILE A 43 6.10 9.48 -0.96
N VAL A 44 5.69 9.87 -2.17
CA VAL A 44 4.93 9.02 -3.09
C VAL A 44 5.58 9.07 -4.47
N GLU A 45 5.86 7.90 -5.03
CA GLU A 45 6.26 7.75 -6.43
C GLU A 45 5.26 6.82 -7.11
N MET A 46 4.74 7.21 -8.27
CA MET A 46 3.75 6.43 -8.99
C MET A 46 4.03 6.43 -10.50
N ASN A 47 3.76 5.30 -11.13
CA ASN A 47 3.76 5.14 -12.58
C ASN A 47 2.66 4.15 -12.96
N GLU A 48 1.73 4.54 -13.81
CA GLU A 48 0.62 3.67 -14.24
C GLU A 48 1.01 2.74 -15.42
N GLU A 49 2.19 2.94 -16.02
CA GLU A 49 2.67 2.09 -17.11
C GLU A 49 3.13 0.71 -16.61
N GLU A 50 3.20 -0.26 -17.53
CA GLU A 50 3.73 -1.61 -17.28
C GLU A 50 3.08 -2.34 -16.07
N GLY A 51 1.75 -2.28 -15.95
CA GLY A 51 1.01 -2.91 -14.86
C GLY A 51 1.00 -2.11 -13.55
N GLY A 52 1.51 -0.88 -13.54
CA GLY A 52 1.39 0.04 -12.41
C GLY A 52 2.43 -0.18 -11.31
N TYR A 53 2.93 0.93 -10.78
CA TYR A 53 3.92 1.06 -9.72
C TYR A 53 3.47 2.13 -8.74
N LEU A 54 3.51 1.79 -7.45
CA LEU A 54 3.27 2.72 -6.36
C LEU A 54 4.28 2.45 -5.25
N TYR A 55 5.06 3.46 -4.92
CA TYR A 55 5.95 3.49 -3.77
C TYR A 55 5.47 4.57 -2.80
N THR A 56 5.54 4.26 -1.51
CA THR A 56 5.23 5.24 -0.47
C THR A 56 6.17 5.06 0.71
N GLU A 57 6.70 6.16 1.22
CA GLU A 57 7.59 6.20 2.38
C GLU A 57 7.18 7.27 3.40
N VAL A 58 7.20 6.89 4.68
CA VAL A 58 7.02 7.82 5.81
C VAL A 58 8.28 8.67 5.98
N THR A 59 8.11 9.99 5.97
CA THR A 59 9.20 10.96 6.14
C THR A 59 9.73 11.03 7.56
N SER A 60 11.01 11.38 7.72
CA SER A 60 11.61 11.68 9.02
C SER A 60 11.14 13.01 9.61
N GLY A 61 11.28 13.19 10.93
CA GLY A 61 11.03 14.47 11.61
C GLY A 61 9.60 14.68 12.10
N MET A 62 8.75 13.64 12.00
CA MET A 62 7.38 13.65 12.50
C MET A 62 7.34 13.51 14.02
N THR A 63 6.27 13.99 14.66
CA THR A 63 6.05 13.74 16.09
C THR A 63 5.73 12.26 16.35
N GLN A 64 5.84 11.83 17.60
CA GLN A 64 5.47 10.46 17.98
C GLN A 64 4.01 10.13 17.63
N GLU A 65 3.09 11.07 17.81
CA GLU A 65 1.67 10.88 17.51
C GLU A 65 1.44 10.67 16.01
N GLN A 66 2.07 11.50 15.17
CA GLN A 66 1.99 11.37 13.72
C GLN A 66 2.58 10.04 13.23
N ASN A 67 3.73 9.63 13.78
CA ASN A 67 4.33 8.32 13.46
C ASN A 67 3.41 7.17 13.87
N ASN A 68 2.83 7.20 15.07
CA ASN A 68 1.91 6.17 15.51
C ASN A 68 0.68 6.04 14.59
N ILE A 69 0.11 7.15 14.15
CA ILE A 69 -1.04 7.12 13.23
C ILE A 69 -0.62 6.53 11.88
N ALA A 70 0.52 6.96 11.33
CA ALA A 70 1.02 6.42 10.07
C ALA A 70 1.33 4.92 10.15
N GLU A 71 1.95 4.46 11.24
CA GLU A 71 2.22 3.05 11.50
C GLU A 71 0.94 2.22 11.59
N ILE A 72 -0.08 2.69 12.32
CA ILE A 72 -1.38 2.00 12.39
C ILE A 72 -2.03 1.87 11.00
N LEU A 73 -1.94 2.91 10.17
CA LEU A 73 -2.50 2.86 8.81
C LEU A 73 -1.74 1.90 7.89
N LEU A 74 -0.40 1.81 8.04
CA LEU A 74 0.44 0.87 7.31
C LEU A 74 0.25 -0.58 7.79
N GLU A 75 0.08 -0.80 9.09
CA GLU A 75 -0.29 -2.11 9.64
C GLU A 75 -1.67 -2.54 9.14
N ASN A 76 -2.64 -1.62 9.11
CA ASN A 76 -3.97 -1.90 8.56
C ASN A 76 -3.92 -2.22 7.05
N LEU A 77 -3.06 -1.53 6.28
CA LEU A 77 -2.80 -1.89 4.88
C LEU A 77 -2.27 -3.32 4.77
N LEU A 78 -1.25 -3.66 5.54
CA LEU A 78 -0.67 -5.01 5.52
C LEU A 78 -1.71 -6.08 5.86
N LEU A 79 -2.51 -5.88 6.90
CA LEU A 79 -3.59 -6.80 7.28
C LEU A 79 -4.63 -6.96 6.17
N GLY A 80 -5.02 -5.86 5.52
CA GLY A 80 -5.96 -5.89 4.39
C GLY A 80 -5.40 -6.67 3.20
N LEU A 81 -4.14 -6.41 2.83
CA LEU A 81 -3.48 -7.12 1.73
C LEU A 81 -3.33 -8.61 2.04
N GLN A 82 -2.91 -8.98 3.26
CA GLN A 82 -2.81 -10.38 3.69
C GLN A 82 -4.15 -11.11 3.66
N SER A 83 -5.23 -10.40 3.96
CA SER A 83 -6.59 -10.96 3.86
C SER A 83 -6.98 -11.25 2.41
N ILE A 84 -6.62 -10.37 1.47
CA ILE A 84 -6.81 -10.60 0.03
C ILE A 84 -5.95 -11.78 -0.44
N GLU A 85 -4.67 -11.83 -0.03
CA GLU A 85 -3.73 -12.91 -0.39
C GLU A 85 -4.21 -14.29 0.09
N ALA A 86 -4.79 -14.38 1.28
CA ALA A 86 -5.31 -15.64 1.81
C ALA A 86 -6.40 -16.26 0.94
N GLU A 87 -7.19 -15.43 0.24
CA GLU A 87 -8.28 -15.87 -0.63
C GLU A 87 -7.89 -15.91 -2.12
N ASN A 88 -6.83 -15.20 -2.52
CA ASN A 88 -6.47 -14.91 -3.92
C ASN A 88 -4.95 -15.03 -4.18
N SER A 89 -4.30 -16.01 -3.54
CA SER A 89 -2.84 -16.20 -3.56
C SER A 89 -2.22 -16.36 -4.96
N GLU A 90 -3.02 -16.69 -5.97
CA GLU A 90 -2.60 -16.76 -7.36
C GLU A 90 -2.44 -15.39 -8.04
N TYR A 91 -2.99 -14.32 -7.45
CA TYR A 91 -3.00 -12.97 -8.03
C TYR A 91 -2.13 -11.96 -7.25
N ILE A 92 -1.87 -12.21 -5.97
CA ILE A 92 -1.09 -11.30 -5.11
C ILE A 92 -0.04 -12.09 -4.32
N GLN A 93 1.12 -11.48 -4.13
CA GLN A 93 2.16 -11.97 -3.23
C GLN A 93 2.65 -10.82 -2.36
N ILE A 94 2.80 -11.08 -1.06
CA ILE A 94 3.28 -10.10 -0.09
C ILE A 94 4.63 -10.53 0.47
N LYS A 95 5.55 -9.57 0.59
CA LYS A 95 6.86 -9.78 1.22
C LYS A 95 7.14 -8.67 2.22
N THR A 96 7.48 -9.05 3.45
CA THR A 96 7.97 -8.13 4.47
C THR A 96 9.49 -8.21 4.52
N ILE A 97 10.16 -7.06 4.35
CA ILE A 97 11.62 -6.94 4.40
C ILE A 97 11.97 -6.20 5.68
N ASN A 98 12.73 -6.86 6.56
CA ASN A 98 13.25 -6.27 7.78
C ASN A 98 14.76 -6.16 7.64
N ASP A 99 15.27 -4.96 7.39
CA ASP A 99 16.70 -4.69 7.43
C ASP A 99 17.15 -4.72 8.90
N LYS A 100 17.83 -5.80 9.28
CA LYS A 100 18.46 -5.95 10.60
C LYS A 100 19.88 -5.41 10.60
#